data_AF-A0A9R1M1S4-F1
#
_entry.id   AF-A0A9R1M1S4-F1
#
_cell.length_a   1.000
_cell.length_b   1.000
_cell.length_c   1.000
_cell.angle_alpha   90.00
_cell.angle_beta   90.00
_cell.angle_gamma   90.00
#
_symmetry.space_group_name_H-M   'P 1'
#
loop_
_entity.id
_entity.type
_entity.pdbx_description
1 polymer ?
#
loop_
_entity_poly.entity_id
_entity_poly.type
_entity_poly.pdbx_seq_one_letter_code
_entity_poly.pdbx_strand_id
1 'polypeptide(L)'
;KKWVRLTRLSWTLFSGNTIGWPEEKMLWSNNMGQYNFLIYVGCEEKPSTPSMSERVMTRIRKITKAVGAGEDKLFWLSKSLDTKYEEVDADITDSFLKDIEVILQSPFGGGPSRLWQHLSVNNMAREFSRDFSAVMINLHISTIIHLSEVSSVDVEIVALVGVCRKLSNYMMYLLATHPVMLQVTATSAKSVLQGFRKKFMMMMTGSISKPVVLQNLKELISKEDSRLSLPEPCKETLEEMRDMWVRIIIYAAGRSRPETHATQLARGREFLTFIWLLLAHKNLGSSTSFPIELISPPPNFGPYSDVRSYAFDFRQN
;
A
#
# COMPACT_ATOMS: atom_id res chain seq x y z
N LYS A 1 28.54 -10.86 -25.31
CA LYS A 1 28.89 -9.43 -25.02
C LYS A 1 27.80 -8.63 -24.27
N LYS A 2 26.50 -8.74 -24.58
CA LYS A 2 25.42 -8.01 -23.85
C LYS A 2 25.26 -8.40 -22.37
N TRP A 3 25.35 -9.70 -22.04
CA TRP A 3 25.15 -10.21 -20.68
C TRP A 3 26.23 -9.77 -19.69
N VAL A 4 27.50 -9.76 -20.08
CA VAL A 4 28.64 -9.34 -19.23
C VAL A 4 28.49 -7.90 -18.73
N ARG A 5 27.89 -7.00 -19.52
CA ARG A 5 27.62 -5.62 -19.10
C ARG A 5 26.53 -5.55 -18.03
N LEU A 6 25.48 -6.37 -18.15
CA LEU A 6 24.43 -6.46 -17.13
C LEU A 6 24.97 -7.07 -15.84
N THR A 7 25.82 -8.10 -15.92
CA THR A 7 26.43 -8.74 -14.75
C THR A 7 27.37 -7.80 -13.99
N ARG A 8 28.16 -6.98 -14.69
CA ARG A 8 28.98 -5.93 -14.05
C ARG A 8 28.13 -4.84 -13.42
N LEU A 9 27.06 -4.40 -14.10
CA LEU A 9 26.10 -3.42 -13.56
C LEU A 9 25.42 -3.94 -12.29
N SER A 10 24.94 -5.19 -12.28
CA SER A 10 24.38 -5.80 -11.08
C SER A 10 25.41 -5.86 -9.96
N TRP A 11 26.64 -6.31 -10.23
CA TRP A 11 27.68 -6.36 -9.22
C TRP A 11 27.96 -4.99 -8.61
N THR A 12 28.15 -3.95 -9.42
CA THR A 12 28.37 -2.57 -8.92
C THR A 12 27.19 -1.98 -8.16
N LEU A 13 25.95 -2.41 -8.47
CA LEU A 13 24.76 -1.93 -7.76
C LEU A 13 24.62 -2.60 -6.39
N PHE A 14 24.89 -3.92 -6.31
CA PHE A 14 24.78 -4.71 -5.07
C PHE A 14 26.02 -4.60 -4.17
N SER A 15 27.20 -4.35 -4.73
CA SER A 15 28.45 -4.19 -3.98
C SER A 15 28.71 -2.75 -3.52
N GLY A 16 27.85 -1.81 -3.90
CA GLY A 16 27.93 -0.40 -3.49
C GLY A 16 26.85 -0.04 -2.47
N ASN A 17 27.07 1.04 -1.72
CA ASN A 17 26.09 1.64 -0.79
C ASN A 17 24.78 2.10 -1.48
N THR A 18 24.64 1.94 -2.80
CA THR A 18 23.43 2.23 -3.58
C THR A 18 22.27 1.29 -3.33
N ILE A 19 22.51 -0.02 -3.15
CA ILE A 19 21.47 -0.98 -2.73
C ILE A 19 21.68 -1.38 -1.27
N GLY A 20 22.93 -1.34 -0.79
CA GLY A 20 23.28 -1.50 0.63
C GLY A 20 22.87 -2.86 1.19
N TRP A 21 23.78 -3.83 1.20
CA TRP A 21 23.68 -4.91 2.19
C TRP A 21 24.09 -4.32 3.54
N PRO A 22 23.18 -4.20 4.53
CA PRO A 22 23.57 -3.71 5.84
C PRO A 22 24.35 -4.81 6.55
N GLU A 23 25.66 -4.61 6.74
CA GLU A 23 26.51 -5.51 7.54
C GLU A 23 26.24 -5.37 9.06
N GLU A 24 25.48 -4.35 9.48
CA GLU A 24 25.11 -4.13 10.87
C GLU A 24 23.61 -4.37 11.13
N LYS A 25 23.30 -5.05 12.24
CA LYS A 25 21.92 -5.23 12.75
C LYS A 25 21.35 -3.88 13.15
N MET A 26 20.73 -3.19 12.21
CA MET A 26 20.06 -1.92 12.46
C MET A 26 18.80 -2.16 13.30
N LEU A 27 18.74 -1.50 14.47
CA LEU A 27 17.49 -1.24 15.18
C LEU A 27 16.57 -0.43 14.25
N TRP A 28 15.25 -0.57 14.42
CA TRP A 28 14.30 0.10 13.53
C TRP A 28 14.49 1.62 13.52
N SER A 29 14.58 2.17 12.31
CA SER A 29 14.97 3.56 12.07
C SER A 29 13.79 4.53 12.06
N ASN A 30 12.69 4.21 12.74
CA ASN A 30 11.43 4.96 12.68
C ASN A 30 10.91 5.25 11.25
N ASN A 31 11.21 4.37 10.29
CA ASN A 31 10.88 4.59 8.89
C ASN A 31 9.98 3.48 8.35
N MET A 32 9.22 3.81 7.30
CA MET A 32 8.46 2.87 6.50
C MET A 32 8.75 3.03 5.02
N GLY A 33 8.66 1.91 4.29
CA GLY A 33 8.90 1.90 2.84
C GLY A 33 7.86 2.72 2.07
N GLN A 34 8.27 3.34 0.98
CA GLN A 34 7.43 4.15 0.12
C GLN A 34 7.58 3.66 -1.32
N TYR A 35 6.46 3.27 -1.92
CA TYR A 35 6.39 2.87 -3.32
C TYR A 35 5.00 3.17 -3.85
N ASN A 36 4.89 3.92 -4.94
CA ASN A 36 3.60 4.25 -5.52
C ASN A 36 3.42 3.62 -6.92
N PHE A 37 2.17 3.52 -7.39
CA PHE A 37 1.85 2.92 -8.67
C PHE A 37 2.45 3.69 -9.86
N LEU A 38 2.57 5.02 -9.77
CA LEU A 38 3.17 5.85 -10.82
C LEU A 38 4.66 5.54 -11.01
N ILE A 39 5.42 5.31 -9.94
CA ILE A 39 6.80 4.80 -9.99
C ILE A 39 6.82 3.46 -10.73
N TYR A 40 5.91 2.57 -10.36
CA TYR A 40 5.86 1.23 -10.93
C TYR A 40 5.61 1.26 -12.44
N VAL A 41 4.68 2.09 -12.94
CA VAL A 41 4.42 2.25 -14.38
C VAL A 41 5.41 3.20 -15.08
N GLY A 42 6.28 3.88 -14.33
CA GLY A 42 7.28 4.80 -14.86
C GLY A 42 6.73 6.16 -15.29
N CYS A 43 5.62 6.59 -14.68
CA CYS A 43 4.92 7.84 -14.96
C CYS A 43 4.98 8.85 -13.80
N GLU A 44 5.80 8.61 -12.78
CA GLU A 44 6.04 9.60 -11.73
C GLU A 44 6.73 10.86 -12.31
N GLU A 45 6.30 12.03 -11.86
CA GLU A 45 6.96 13.28 -12.19
C GLU A 45 8.42 13.23 -11.72
N LYS A 46 9.35 13.48 -12.64
CA LYS A 46 10.77 13.44 -12.31
C LYS A 46 11.12 14.66 -11.46
N PRO A 47 11.87 14.49 -10.36
CA PRO A 47 12.43 15.63 -9.66
C PRO A 47 13.36 16.40 -10.60
N SER A 48 13.44 17.72 -10.38
CA SER A 48 14.34 18.62 -11.12
C SER A 48 15.80 18.17 -11.05
N THR A 49 16.20 17.49 -9.97
CA THR A 49 17.49 16.83 -9.83
C THR A 49 17.31 15.32 -9.58
N PRO A 50 17.58 14.45 -10.58
CA PRO A 50 17.38 13.02 -10.42
C PRO A 50 18.48 12.39 -9.58
N SER A 51 18.07 11.53 -8.65
CA SER A 51 18.93 10.73 -7.79
C SER A 51 19.79 9.74 -8.61
N MET A 52 20.82 9.17 -7.98
CA MET A 52 21.65 8.15 -8.65
C MET A 52 20.84 6.92 -9.07
N SER A 53 19.90 6.47 -8.23
CA SER A 53 19.03 5.33 -8.55
C SER A 53 18.09 5.64 -9.72
N GLU A 54 17.51 6.85 -9.76
CA GLU A 54 16.63 7.30 -10.85
C GLU A 54 17.37 7.41 -12.19
N ARG A 55 18.62 7.88 -12.17
CA ARG A 55 19.51 7.93 -13.35
C ARG A 55 19.81 6.52 -13.87
N VAL A 56 20.13 5.60 -12.97
CA VAL A 56 20.39 4.19 -13.29
C VAL A 56 19.13 3.56 -13.90
N MET A 57 17.97 3.73 -13.26
CA MET A 57 16.70 3.18 -13.74
C MET A 57 16.30 3.70 -15.11
N THR A 58 16.54 4.98 -15.39
CA THR A 58 16.30 5.55 -16.72
C THR A 58 17.15 4.87 -17.80
N ARG A 59 18.42 4.58 -17.51
CA ARG A 59 19.31 3.86 -18.45
C ARG A 59 18.87 2.41 -18.62
N ILE A 60 18.52 1.74 -17.53
CA ILE A 60 18.05 0.34 -17.53
C ILE A 60 16.77 0.20 -18.37
N ARG A 61 15.76 1.07 -18.16
CA ARG A 61 14.51 1.07 -18.94
C ARG A 61 14.76 1.25 -20.44
N LYS A 62 15.66 2.17 -20.83
CA LYS A 62 16.06 2.38 -22.24
C LYS A 62 16.70 1.13 -22.85
N ILE A 63 17.62 0.49 -22.13
CA ILE A 63 18.30 -0.73 -22.59
C ILE A 63 17.30 -1.87 -22.73
N THR A 64 16.43 -2.09 -21.76
CA THR A 64 15.42 -3.16 -21.84
C THR A 64 14.49 -2.97 -23.03
N LYS A 65 13.99 -1.75 -23.27
CA LYS A 65 13.17 -1.42 -24.44
C LYS A 65 13.91 -1.72 -25.75
N ALA A 66 15.20 -1.41 -25.82
CA ALA A 66 16.02 -1.67 -27.01
C ALA A 66 16.41 -3.15 -27.21
N VAL A 67 16.35 -3.97 -26.16
CA VAL A 67 16.78 -5.38 -26.19
C VAL A 67 15.60 -6.34 -26.25
N GLY A 68 14.35 -5.87 -26.11
CA GLY A 68 13.16 -6.72 -26.10
C GLY A 68 13.14 -7.70 -24.93
N ALA A 69 13.90 -7.40 -23.86
CA ALA A 69 13.91 -8.23 -22.66
C ALA A 69 12.59 -8.06 -21.89
N GLY A 70 12.08 -9.16 -21.33
CA GLY A 70 10.85 -9.15 -20.55
C GLY A 70 10.87 -8.11 -19.43
N GLU A 71 9.79 -7.33 -19.33
CA GLU A 71 9.64 -6.28 -18.30
C GLU A 71 9.52 -6.84 -16.88
N ASP A 72 9.31 -8.14 -16.72
CA ASP A 72 9.29 -8.84 -15.43
C ASP A 72 10.63 -8.75 -14.68
N LYS A 73 11.75 -8.65 -15.39
CA LYS A 73 13.08 -8.42 -14.79
C LYS A 73 13.29 -6.95 -14.40
N LEU A 74 12.67 -6.01 -15.10
CA LEU A 74 12.69 -4.59 -14.73
C LEU A 74 11.94 -4.34 -13.42
N PHE A 75 10.85 -5.08 -13.19
CA PHE A 75 10.04 -4.92 -11.98
C PHE A 75 10.86 -5.12 -10.70
N TRP A 76 11.68 -6.17 -10.61
CA TRP A 76 12.47 -6.42 -9.41
C TRP A 76 13.57 -5.35 -9.20
N LEU A 77 14.14 -4.85 -10.29
CA LEU A 77 15.14 -3.77 -10.27
C LEU A 77 14.51 -2.42 -9.91
N SER A 78 13.35 -2.06 -10.48
CA SER A 78 12.63 -0.83 -10.12
C SER A 78 12.20 -0.86 -8.66
N LYS A 79 11.64 -1.99 -8.22
CA LYS A 79 11.30 -2.23 -6.82
C LYS A 79 12.47 -1.93 -5.88
N SER A 80 13.66 -2.45 -6.19
CA SER A 80 14.81 -2.32 -5.29
C SER A 80 15.46 -0.92 -5.33
N LEU A 81 15.40 -0.23 -6.47
CA LEU A 81 16.09 1.06 -6.68
C LEU A 81 15.18 2.29 -6.47
N ASP A 82 13.88 2.15 -6.70
CA ASP A 82 12.91 3.24 -6.58
C ASP A 82 12.15 3.23 -5.24
N THR A 83 12.37 2.22 -4.38
CA THR A 83 11.84 2.24 -3.00
C THR A 83 12.53 3.35 -2.20
N LYS A 84 11.72 4.24 -1.63
CA LYS A 84 12.16 5.27 -0.68
C LYS A 84 11.74 4.86 0.73
N TYR A 85 12.29 5.53 1.73
CA TYR A 85 11.89 5.36 3.13
C TYR A 85 11.53 6.73 3.68
N GLU A 86 10.38 6.82 4.35
CA GLU A 86 9.92 8.03 5.02
C GLU A 86 9.66 7.75 6.49
N GLU A 87 9.84 8.80 7.30
CA GLU A 87 9.64 8.74 8.75
C GLU A 87 8.16 8.50 9.09
N VAL A 88 7.96 7.59 10.05
CA VAL A 88 6.70 7.38 10.77
C VAL A 88 6.60 8.47 11.83
N ASP A 89 5.91 9.55 11.49
CA ASP A 89 5.72 10.70 12.37
C ASP A 89 4.63 10.45 13.44
N ALA A 90 4.44 11.45 14.31
CA ALA A 90 3.44 11.41 15.37
C ALA A 90 2.02 11.28 14.80
N ASP A 91 1.69 11.98 13.70
CA ASP A 91 0.35 11.92 13.10
C ASP A 91 0.01 10.50 12.63
N ILE A 92 0.96 9.79 12.02
CA ILE A 92 0.78 8.39 11.66
C ILE A 92 0.61 7.53 12.90
N THR A 93 1.49 7.67 13.89
CA THR A 93 1.49 6.84 15.10
C THR A 93 0.20 7.02 15.91
N ASP A 94 -0.24 8.27 16.11
CA ASP A 94 -1.47 8.62 16.82
C ASP A 94 -2.71 8.06 16.11
N SER A 95 -2.70 8.05 14.77
CA SER A 95 -3.78 7.43 13.98
C SER A 95 -3.92 5.93 14.27
N PHE A 96 -2.80 5.20 14.36
CA PHE A 96 -2.81 3.77 14.73
C PHE A 96 -3.24 3.55 16.18
N LEU A 97 -2.67 4.31 17.12
CA LEU A 97 -2.99 4.17 18.54
C LEU A 97 -4.47 4.43 18.82
N LYS A 98 -5.03 5.50 18.25
CA LYS A 98 -6.44 5.84 18.36
C LYS A 98 -7.34 4.73 17.85
N ASP A 99 -7.02 4.14 16.69
CA ASP A 99 -7.87 3.10 16.12
C ASP A 99 -7.75 1.76 16.88
N ILE A 100 -6.55 1.40 17.36
CA ILE A 100 -6.33 0.23 18.23
C ILE A 100 -7.07 0.41 19.56
N GLU A 101 -7.06 1.61 20.15
CA GLU A 101 -7.80 1.90 21.37
C GLU A 101 -9.31 1.71 21.16
N VAL A 102 -9.86 2.19 20.04
CA VAL A 102 -11.28 1.96 19.69
C VAL A 102 -11.60 0.47 19.57
N ILE A 103 -10.71 -0.33 18.96
CA ILE A 103 -10.86 -1.79 18.90
C ILE A 103 -10.90 -2.41 20.30
N LEU A 104 -10.00 -1.97 21.19
CA LEU A 104 -9.90 -2.48 22.56
C LEU A 104 -11.08 -2.07 23.46
N GLN A 105 -11.66 -0.89 23.23
CA GLN A 105 -12.84 -0.43 23.95
C GLN A 105 -14.13 -1.15 23.50
N SER A 106 -14.13 -1.72 22.30
CA SER A 106 -15.28 -2.45 21.74
C SER A 106 -14.90 -3.84 21.20
N PRO A 107 -14.37 -4.75 22.03
CA PRO A 107 -13.86 -6.05 21.58
C PRO A 107 -14.95 -6.99 21.04
N PHE A 108 -16.23 -6.68 21.31
CA PHE A 108 -17.41 -7.46 20.93
C PHE A 108 -18.13 -6.94 19.67
N GLY A 109 -17.56 -5.96 18.96
CA GLY A 109 -18.30 -5.14 18.01
C GLY A 109 -19.28 -4.18 18.71
N GLY A 110 -19.85 -3.24 17.97
CA GLY A 110 -20.73 -2.20 18.54
C GLY A 110 -20.04 -0.88 18.89
N GLY A 111 -18.76 -0.72 18.53
CA GLY A 111 -18.10 0.58 18.46
C GLY A 111 -18.82 1.48 17.45
N PRO A 112 -18.59 2.81 17.49
CA PRO A 112 -19.29 3.74 16.63
C PRO A 112 -19.24 3.26 15.18
N SER A 113 -20.41 3.13 14.54
CA SER A 113 -20.49 2.86 13.10
C SER A 113 -19.75 3.98 12.39
N ARG A 114 -18.57 3.68 11.86
CA ARG A 114 -17.94 4.60 10.91
C ARG A 114 -18.63 4.36 9.59
N LEU A 115 -19.66 5.16 9.34
CA LEU A 115 -20.25 5.27 8.02
C LEU A 115 -19.20 5.90 7.12
N TRP A 116 -18.71 5.14 6.14
CA TRP A 116 -17.80 5.61 5.09
C TRP A 116 -18.58 6.39 4.03
N GLN A 117 -19.25 7.47 4.45
CA GLN A 117 -20.20 8.20 3.62
C GLN A 117 -19.51 8.85 2.43
N HIS A 118 -18.25 9.25 2.61
CA HIS A 118 -17.49 9.95 1.59
C HIS A 118 -16.70 8.99 0.70
N LEU A 119 -16.15 7.88 1.22
CA LEU A 119 -15.31 6.95 0.45
C LEU A 119 -16.05 5.81 -0.27
N SER A 120 -17.35 5.60 -0.02
CA SER A 120 -18.13 4.50 -0.62
C SER A 120 -17.53 3.10 -0.42
N VAL A 121 -16.73 2.89 0.65
CA VAL A 121 -16.06 1.61 0.98
C VAL A 121 -17.05 0.46 1.21
N ASN A 122 -18.29 0.79 1.55
CA ASN A 122 -19.39 -0.15 1.73
C ASN A 122 -19.62 -1.03 0.48
N ASN A 123 -19.41 -0.49 -0.72
CA ASN A 123 -19.56 -1.24 -1.96
C ASN A 123 -18.39 -2.20 -2.23
N MET A 124 -17.25 -2.04 -1.52
CA MET A 124 -16.04 -2.84 -1.70
C MET A 124 -16.00 -4.11 -0.84
N ALA A 125 -16.94 -4.31 0.09
CA ALA A 125 -16.97 -5.46 0.98
C ALA A 125 -16.82 -6.82 0.25
N ARG A 126 -17.53 -6.97 -0.87
CA ARG A 126 -17.47 -8.19 -1.70
C ARG A 126 -16.13 -8.35 -2.40
N GLU A 127 -15.51 -7.26 -2.83
CA GLU A 127 -14.27 -7.27 -3.59
C GLU A 127 -13.05 -7.54 -2.70
N PHE A 128 -13.07 -7.04 -1.46
CA PHE A 128 -12.06 -7.36 -0.44
C PHE A 128 -11.89 -8.87 -0.25
N SER A 129 -12.98 -9.62 -0.31
CA SER A 129 -12.96 -11.10 -0.21
C SER A 129 -12.54 -11.81 -1.48
N ARG A 130 -12.61 -11.16 -2.66
CA ARG A 130 -12.30 -11.79 -3.95
C ARG A 130 -10.84 -11.64 -4.33
N ASP A 131 -10.32 -10.41 -4.31
CA ASP A 131 -8.94 -10.14 -4.67
C ASP A 131 -8.40 -8.94 -3.89
N PHE A 132 -7.83 -9.23 -2.73
CA PHE A 132 -7.22 -8.22 -1.86
C PHE A 132 -6.16 -7.39 -2.59
N SER A 133 -5.35 -7.99 -3.48
CA SER A 133 -4.31 -7.25 -4.21
C SER A 133 -4.94 -6.22 -5.16
N ALA A 134 -5.98 -6.61 -5.89
CA ALA A 134 -6.67 -5.72 -6.82
C ALA A 134 -7.33 -4.55 -6.08
N VAL A 135 -7.96 -4.82 -4.93
CA VAL A 135 -8.58 -3.76 -4.11
C VAL A 135 -7.51 -2.80 -3.57
N MET A 136 -6.37 -3.29 -3.09
CA MET A 136 -5.28 -2.42 -2.64
C MET A 136 -4.78 -1.49 -3.74
N ILE A 137 -4.62 -2.01 -4.97
CA ILE A 137 -4.16 -1.22 -6.11
C ILE A 137 -5.22 -0.18 -6.49
N ASN A 138 -6.50 -0.56 -6.55
CA ASN A 138 -7.60 0.38 -6.84
C ASN A 138 -7.67 1.49 -5.80
N LEU A 139 -7.68 1.15 -4.51
CA LEU A 139 -7.68 2.13 -3.41
C LEU A 139 -6.47 3.07 -3.49
N HIS A 140 -5.30 2.54 -3.81
CA HIS A 140 -4.09 3.33 -3.96
C HIS A 140 -4.18 4.30 -5.15
N ILE A 141 -4.70 3.85 -6.30
CA ILE A 141 -4.91 4.72 -7.46
C ILE A 141 -5.98 5.79 -7.15
N SER A 142 -7.07 5.42 -6.47
CA SER A 142 -8.09 6.38 -6.01
C SER A 142 -7.48 7.44 -5.10
N THR A 143 -6.60 7.02 -4.17
CA THR A 143 -5.86 7.92 -3.29
C THR A 143 -4.98 8.87 -4.11
N ILE A 144 -4.23 8.38 -5.10
CA ILE A 144 -3.41 9.23 -5.98
C ILE A 144 -4.26 10.29 -6.69
N ILE A 145 -5.39 9.89 -7.27
CA ILE A 145 -6.29 10.80 -7.99
C ILE A 145 -6.83 11.86 -7.02
N HIS A 146 -7.39 11.42 -5.89
CA HIS A 146 -8.00 12.31 -4.91
C HIS A 146 -6.99 13.34 -4.36
N LEU A 147 -5.81 12.88 -3.92
CA LEU A 147 -4.76 13.79 -3.42
C LEU A 147 -4.22 14.74 -4.49
N SER A 148 -4.43 14.46 -5.79
CA SER A 148 -4.06 15.37 -6.88
C SER A 148 -5.09 16.47 -7.13
N GLU A 149 -6.32 16.27 -6.67
CA GLU A 149 -7.45 17.19 -6.83
C GLU A 149 -7.65 18.08 -5.60
N VAL A 150 -7.15 17.66 -4.43
CA VAL A 150 -7.12 18.50 -3.23
C VAL A 150 -6.15 19.67 -3.45
N SER A 151 -6.72 20.86 -3.59
CA SER A 151 -5.98 22.13 -3.61
C SER A 151 -6.36 22.93 -2.36
N SER A 152 -5.53 22.87 -1.33
CA SER A 152 -5.73 23.63 -0.09
C SER A 152 -4.41 24.13 0.46
N VAL A 153 -4.46 25.31 1.09
CA VAL A 153 -3.35 25.89 1.87
C VAL A 153 -3.54 25.68 3.37
N ASP A 154 -4.67 25.09 3.78
CA ASP A 154 -4.96 24.77 5.16
C ASP A 154 -3.96 23.73 5.69
N VAL A 155 -3.32 24.05 6.83
CA VAL A 155 -2.23 23.26 7.39
C VAL A 155 -2.70 21.85 7.78
N GLU A 156 -3.92 21.71 8.28
CA GLU A 156 -4.49 20.43 8.69
C GLU A 156 -4.80 19.56 7.48
N ILE A 157 -5.39 20.14 6.42
CA ILE A 157 -5.64 19.44 5.16
C ILE A 157 -4.31 18.99 4.53
N VAL A 158 -3.28 19.85 4.54
CA VAL A 158 -1.95 19.52 4.02
C VAL A 158 -1.31 18.35 4.80
N ALA A 159 -1.43 18.35 6.13
CA ALA A 159 -0.96 17.26 6.97
C ALA A 159 -1.71 15.95 6.67
N LEU A 160 -3.05 15.99 6.58
CA LEU A 160 -3.89 14.84 6.21
C LEU A 160 -3.53 14.27 4.84
N VAL A 161 -3.30 15.13 3.84
CA VAL A 161 -2.81 14.73 2.51
C VAL A 161 -1.46 13.99 2.61
N GLY A 162 -0.57 14.48 3.47
CA GLY A 162 0.71 13.84 3.77
C GLY A 162 0.54 12.43 4.36
N VAL A 163 -0.28 12.29 5.40
CA VAL A 163 -0.57 11.01 6.06
C VAL A 163 -1.21 10.02 5.08
N CYS A 164 -2.25 10.42 4.35
CA CYS A 164 -2.92 9.57 3.36
C CYS A 164 -1.94 9.05 2.30
N ARG A 165 -1.07 9.93 1.78
CA ARG A 165 -0.04 9.56 0.81
C ARG A 165 0.92 8.53 1.38
N LYS A 166 1.47 8.81 2.56
CA LYS A 166 2.43 7.95 3.26
C LYS A 166 1.86 6.55 3.50
N LEU A 167 0.65 6.45 4.05
CA LEU A 167 -0.02 5.18 4.34
C LEU A 167 -0.35 4.39 3.06
N SER A 168 -0.87 5.07 2.04
CA SER A 168 -1.22 4.44 0.76
C SER A 168 0.00 3.91 0.01
N ASN A 169 1.07 4.71 -0.05
CA ASN A 169 2.37 4.30 -0.60
C ASN A 169 2.99 3.15 0.20
N TYR A 170 2.79 3.11 1.51
CA TYR A 170 3.31 2.03 2.34
C TYR A 170 2.59 0.69 2.05
N MET A 171 1.27 0.71 1.88
CA MET A 171 0.54 -0.51 1.48
C MET A 171 0.93 -0.99 0.09
N MET A 172 1.11 -0.07 -0.87
CA MET A 172 1.60 -0.40 -2.19
C MET A 172 3.06 -0.91 -2.16
N TYR A 173 3.90 -0.36 -1.27
CA TYR A 173 5.23 -0.89 -0.96
C TYR A 173 5.14 -2.31 -0.45
N LEU A 174 4.33 -2.61 0.58
CA LEU A 174 4.19 -3.98 1.11
C LEU A 174 3.71 -4.95 0.03
N LEU A 175 2.76 -4.55 -0.80
CA LEU A 175 2.23 -5.39 -1.89
C LEU A 175 3.31 -5.73 -2.93
N ALA A 176 4.12 -4.75 -3.33
CA ALA A 176 5.20 -4.97 -4.29
C ALA A 176 6.42 -5.65 -3.67
N THR A 177 6.71 -5.36 -2.39
CA THR A 177 8.00 -5.68 -1.77
C THR A 177 7.96 -6.89 -0.87
N HIS A 178 6.90 -7.00 -0.08
CA HIS A 178 6.72 -7.96 0.99
C HIS A 178 5.33 -8.63 0.94
N PRO A 179 4.86 -9.16 -0.21
CA PRO A 179 3.52 -9.73 -0.32
C PRO A 179 3.28 -10.91 0.62
N VAL A 180 4.34 -11.60 1.06
CA VAL A 180 4.26 -12.69 2.04
C VAL A 180 3.83 -12.18 3.44
N MET A 181 4.06 -10.91 3.75
CA MET A 181 3.51 -10.28 4.95
C MET A 181 2.02 -9.96 4.78
N LEU A 182 1.56 -9.76 3.55
CA LEU A 182 0.14 -9.51 3.25
C LEU A 182 -0.60 -10.81 2.91
N GLN A 183 -0.64 -11.78 3.83
CA GLN A 183 -1.18 -13.15 3.64
C GLN A 183 -2.67 -13.29 3.29
N VAL A 184 -3.26 -12.22 2.77
CA VAL A 184 -4.66 -12.08 2.40
C VAL A 184 -4.86 -12.32 0.90
N THR A 185 -3.80 -12.44 0.11
CA THR A 185 -3.91 -12.53 -1.35
C THR A 185 -3.97 -13.99 -1.82
N ALA A 186 -5.14 -14.48 -2.21
CA ALA A 186 -5.28 -15.78 -2.87
C ALA A 186 -4.56 -15.82 -4.24
N THR A 187 -4.48 -14.66 -4.89
CA THR A 187 -3.80 -14.44 -6.18
C THR A 187 -2.38 -13.92 -5.95
N SER A 188 -1.45 -14.23 -6.85
CA SER A 188 -0.11 -13.64 -6.80
C SER A 188 -0.17 -12.11 -6.99
N ALA A 189 0.20 -11.35 -5.96
CA ALA A 189 0.28 -9.88 -6.02
C ALA A 189 1.06 -9.38 -7.25
N LYS A 190 2.11 -10.12 -7.64
CA LYS A 190 2.91 -9.83 -8.84
C LYS A 190 2.07 -9.91 -10.13
N SER A 191 1.25 -10.94 -10.32
CA SER A 191 0.44 -11.08 -11.53
C SER A 191 -0.66 -10.02 -11.59
N VAL A 192 -1.26 -9.67 -10.46
CA VAL A 192 -2.27 -8.61 -10.38
C VAL A 192 -1.64 -7.27 -10.74
N LEU A 193 -0.51 -6.91 -10.14
CA LEU A 193 0.26 -5.71 -10.48
C LEU A 193 0.61 -5.64 -11.98
N GLN A 194 1.05 -6.76 -12.57
CA GLN A 194 1.34 -6.83 -14.00
C GLN A 194 0.09 -6.64 -14.87
N GLY A 195 -1.05 -7.18 -14.45
CA GLY A 195 -2.35 -6.97 -15.09
C GLY A 195 -2.73 -5.49 -15.13
N PHE A 196 -2.69 -4.81 -13.98
CA PHE A 196 -2.97 -3.38 -13.87
C PHE A 196 -2.01 -2.54 -14.72
N ARG A 197 -0.70 -2.81 -14.66
CA ARG A 197 0.29 -2.15 -15.51
C ARG A 197 -0.05 -2.31 -17.00
N LYS A 198 -0.34 -3.53 -17.45
CA LYS A 198 -0.64 -3.82 -18.86
C LYS A 198 -1.88 -3.04 -19.32
N LYS A 199 -2.96 -3.05 -18.53
CA LYS A 199 -4.19 -2.29 -18.81
C LYS A 199 -3.89 -0.79 -18.89
N PHE A 200 -3.18 -0.23 -17.91
CA PHE A 200 -2.82 1.19 -17.88
C PHE A 200 -1.96 1.59 -19.09
N MET A 201 -0.92 0.81 -19.41
CA MET A 201 -0.01 1.11 -20.51
C MET A 201 -0.68 1.00 -21.89
N MET A 202 -1.75 0.20 -22.03
CA MET A 202 -2.57 0.16 -23.24
C MET A 202 -3.39 1.45 -23.45
N MET A 203 -3.71 2.19 -22.38
CA MET A 203 -4.46 3.45 -22.44
C MET A 203 -3.55 4.67 -22.68
N MET A 204 -2.26 4.56 -22.37
CA MET A 204 -1.30 5.65 -22.52
C MET A 204 -0.97 5.96 -23.99
N THR A 205 -1.32 7.17 -24.45
CA THR A 205 -1.01 7.68 -25.79
C THR A 205 0.16 8.68 -25.76
N GLY A 206 1.39 8.14 -25.67
CA GLY A 206 2.64 8.86 -25.94
C GLY A 206 3.10 9.94 -24.93
N SER A 207 2.21 10.81 -24.45
CA SER A 207 2.52 11.84 -23.46
C SER A 207 2.45 11.29 -22.03
N ILE A 208 3.42 11.66 -21.19
CA ILE A 208 3.49 11.33 -19.75
C ILE A 208 3.25 12.59 -18.91
N SER A 209 2.53 13.59 -19.45
CA SER A 209 2.17 14.77 -18.68
C SER A 209 1.17 14.41 -17.57
N LYS A 210 1.30 15.02 -16.38
CA LYS A 210 0.41 14.84 -15.23
C LYS A 210 -1.09 14.79 -15.57
N PRO A 211 -1.68 15.73 -16.35
CA PRO A 211 -3.12 15.67 -16.65
C PRO A 211 -3.52 14.42 -17.45
N VAL A 212 -2.68 13.99 -18.41
CA VAL A 212 -2.93 12.78 -19.21
C VAL A 212 -2.84 11.53 -18.34
N VAL A 213 -1.82 11.47 -17.46
CA VAL A 213 -1.64 10.35 -16.53
C VAL A 213 -2.85 10.24 -15.59
N LEU A 214 -3.28 11.35 -14.99
CA LEU A 214 -4.44 11.37 -14.10
C LEU A 214 -5.72 10.97 -14.82
N GLN A 215 -5.95 11.45 -16.04
CA GLN A 215 -7.11 11.05 -16.84
C GLN A 215 -7.14 9.54 -17.11
N ASN A 216 -5.99 8.95 -17.45
CA ASN A 216 -5.89 7.51 -17.68
C ASN A 216 -6.05 6.69 -16.39
N LEU A 217 -5.62 7.21 -15.24
CA LEU A 217 -5.88 6.57 -13.94
C LEU A 217 -7.38 6.56 -13.62
N LYS A 218 -8.09 7.68 -13.86
CA LYS A 218 -9.54 7.76 -13.69
C LYS A 218 -10.25 6.74 -14.59
N GLU A 219 -9.87 6.69 -15.87
CA GLU A 219 -10.44 5.74 -16.82
C GLU A 219 -10.16 4.28 -16.43
N LEU A 220 -8.97 3.99 -15.90
CA LEU A 220 -8.62 2.66 -15.40
C LEU A 220 -9.53 2.21 -14.26
N ILE A 221 -9.78 3.10 -13.28
CA ILE A 221 -10.69 2.80 -12.15
C ILE A 221 -12.12 2.60 -12.66
N SER A 222 -12.62 3.51 -13.49
CA SER A 222 -14.00 3.42 -14.00
C SER A 222 -14.25 2.15 -14.80
N LYS A 223 -13.22 1.60 -15.46
CA LYS A 223 -13.30 0.34 -16.20
C LYS A 223 -13.18 -0.91 -15.31
N GLU A 224 -12.43 -0.84 -14.22
CA GLU A 224 -12.30 -1.97 -13.29
C GLU A 224 -13.51 -2.11 -12.37
N ASP A 225 -14.09 -1.00 -11.92
CA ASP A 225 -15.28 -1.04 -11.08
C ASP A 225 -16.15 0.20 -11.31
N SER A 226 -17.28 -0.01 -11.99
CA SER A 226 -18.27 1.05 -12.21
C SER A 226 -18.94 1.53 -10.92
N ARG A 227 -18.71 0.86 -9.78
CA ARG A 227 -19.26 1.22 -8.46
C ARG A 227 -18.30 2.06 -7.61
N LEU A 228 -17.04 2.20 -8.02
CA LEU A 228 -16.09 3.12 -7.39
C LEU A 228 -16.32 4.53 -7.93
N SER A 229 -17.21 5.29 -7.29
CA SER A 229 -17.25 6.74 -7.47
C SER A 229 -16.00 7.35 -6.85
N LEU A 230 -15.33 8.24 -7.59
CA LEU A 230 -14.26 9.04 -7.00
C LEU A 230 -14.86 9.95 -5.91
N PRO A 231 -14.33 9.91 -4.69
CA PRO A 231 -14.91 10.64 -3.58
C PRO A 231 -14.59 12.14 -3.71
N GLU A 232 -15.50 12.98 -3.21
CA GLU A 232 -15.34 14.45 -3.27
C GLU A 232 -14.08 14.89 -2.51
N PRO A 233 -13.24 15.80 -3.08
CA PRO A 233 -12.02 16.30 -2.46
C PRO A 233 -12.30 17.26 -1.29
N CYS A 234 -12.78 16.72 -0.17
CA CYS A 234 -13.01 17.45 1.08
C CYS A 234 -12.21 16.86 2.25
N LYS A 235 -12.20 17.58 3.37
CA LYS A 235 -11.45 17.19 4.58
C LYS A 235 -11.96 15.86 5.15
N GLU A 236 -13.28 15.69 5.17
CA GLU A 236 -13.95 14.50 5.69
C GLU A 236 -13.55 13.25 4.90
N THR A 237 -13.44 13.35 3.57
CA THR A 237 -12.93 12.27 2.72
C THR A 237 -11.48 11.89 3.07
N LEU A 238 -10.62 12.87 3.36
CA LEU A 238 -9.22 12.62 3.74
C LEU A 238 -9.13 11.93 5.11
N GLU A 239 -9.96 12.33 6.08
CA GLU A 239 -10.04 11.67 7.38
C GLU A 239 -10.50 10.22 7.25
N GLU A 240 -11.56 9.96 6.47
CA GLU A 240 -12.00 8.61 6.15
C GLU A 240 -10.90 7.82 5.43
N MET A 241 -10.11 8.46 4.55
CA MET A 241 -9.07 7.78 3.77
C MET A 241 -7.88 7.36 4.64
N ARG A 242 -7.45 8.24 5.55
CA ARG A 242 -6.49 7.91 6.60
C ARG A 242 -6.97 6.72 7.41
N ASP A 243 -8.19 6.79 7.94
CA ASP A 243 -8.75 5.78 8.83
C ASP A 243 -8.91 4.42 8.12
N MET A 244 -9.34 4.44 6.85
CA MET A 244 -9.42 3.25 6.00
C MET A 244 -8.04 2.58 5.84
N TRP A 245 -7.00 3.36 5.49
CA TRP A 245 -5.66 2.80 5.33
C TRP A 245 -5.07 2.25 6.63
N VAL A 246 -5.27 2.97 7.76
CA VAL A 246 -4.88 2.50 9.10
C VAL A 246 -5.51 1.14 9.39
N ARG A 247 -6.82 1.00 9.17
CA ARG A 247 -7.54 -0.25 9.41
C ARG A 247 -7.07 -1.40 8.53
N ILE A 248 -6.81 -1.15 7.25
CA ILE A 248 -6.24 -2.14 6.33
C ILE A 248 -4.87 -2.61 6.83
N ILE A 249 -4.03 -1.71 7.31
CA ILE A 249 -2.70 -2.03 7.83
C ILE A 249 -2.79 -2.81 9.16
N ILE A 250 -3.66 -2.39 10.09
CA ILE A 250 -3.93 -3.13 11.33
C ILE A 250 -4.41 -4.54 11.03
N TYR A 251 -5.35 -4.69 10.09
CA TYR A 251 -5.83 -5.98 9.63
C TYR A 251 -4.69 -6.83 9.03
N ALA A 252 -3.89 -6.26 8.13
CA ALA A 252 -2.77 -6.96 7.52
C ALA A 252 -1.77 -7.44 8.57
N ALA A 253 -1.42 -6.60 9.54
CA ALA A 253 -0.56 -6.97 10.66
C ALA A 253 -1.19 -8.09 11.52
N GLY A 254 -2.45 -7.95 11.91
CA GLY A 254 -3.16 -8.95 12.72
C GLY A 254 -3.35 -10.30 12.02
N ARG A 255 -3.35 -10.34 10.68
CA ARG A 255 -3.42 -11.56 9.88
C ARG A 255 -2.09 -12.16 9.49
N SER A 256 -1.02 -11.40 9.64
CA SER A 256 0.32 -11.84 9.26
C SER A 256 0.78 -13.02 10.12
N ARG A 257 1.55 -13.93 9.52
CA ARG A 257 2.18 -15.03 10.26
C ARG A 257 3.32 -14.52 11.14
N PRO A 258 3.38 -14.90 12.43
CA PRO A 258 4.48 -14.59 13.32
C PRO A 258 5.86 -14.93 12.73
N GLU A 259 5.98 -16.02 11.97
CA GLU A 259 7.25 -16.46 11.37
C GLU A 259 7.78 -15.47 10.32
N THR A 260 6.86 -14.81 9.59
CA THR A 260 7.21 -13.78 8.61
C THR A 260 7.80 -12.57 9.31
N HIS A 261 7.20 -12.17 10.43
CA HIS A 261 7.68 -11.06 11.26
C HIS A 261 9.00 -11.40 11.96
N ALA A 262 9.16 -12.59 12.52
CA ALA A 262 10.41 -13.05 13.12
C ALA A 262 11.58 -13.01 12.10
N THR A 263 11.32 -13.42 10.86
CA THR A 263 12.30 -13.33 9.77
C THR A 263 12.69 -11.88 9.45
N GLN A 264 11.73 -10.95 9.53
CA GLN A 264 11.98 -9.52 9.32
C GLN A 264 12.63 -8.83 10.51
N LEU A 265 12.36 -9.26 11.75
CA LEU A 265 13.04 -8.76 12.96
C LEU A 265 14.54 -9.04 12.92
N ALA A 266 14.95 -10.18 12.35
CA ALA A 266 16.37 -10.47 12.12
C ALA A 266 17.04 -9.49 11.12
N ARG A 267 16.24 -8.77 10.32
CA ARG A 267 16.68 -7.81 9.28
C ARG A 267 16.37 -6.35 9.63
N GLY A 268 15.51 -6.08 10.61
CA GLY A 268 15.40 -4.81 11.36
C GLY A 268 14.53 -3.69 10.79
N ARG A 269 13.64 -3.88 9.81
CA ARG A 269 13.20 -2.73 8.97
C ARG A 269 11.72 -2.51 8.71
N GLU A 270 10.82 -3.41 9.12
CA GLU A 270 9.43 -3.33 8.65
C GLU A 270 8.45 -2.78 9.69
N PHE A 271 7.88 -1.60 9.41
CA PHE A 271 6.88 -0.93 10.24
C PHE A 271 5.67 -1.83 10.58
N LEU A 272 5.26 -2.72 9.66
CA LEU A 272 4.15 -3.65 9.87
C LEU A 272 4.44 -4.61 11.04
N THR A 273 5.72 -4.91 11.27
CA THR A 273 6.15 -5.77 12.37
C THR A 273 5.97 -5.10 13.73
N PHE A 274 6.14 -3.77 13.81
CA PHE A 274 5.87 -3.00 15.03
C PHE A 274 4.38 -2.98 15.35
N ILE A 275 3.55 -2.79 14.33
CA ILE A 275 2.09 -2.88 14.49
C ILE A 275 1.71 -4.29 14.95
N TRP A 276 2.25 -5.34 14.31
CA TRP A 276 2.00 -6.72 14.74
C TRP A 276 2.42 -6.98 16.20
N LEU A 277 3.61 -6.52 16.62
CA LEU A 277 4.07 -6.62 18.00
C LEU A 277 3.13 -5.90 18.99
N LEU A 278 2.66 -4.71 18.62
CA LEU A 278 1.70 -3.95 19.42
C LEU A 278 0.37 -4.69 19.56
N LEU A 279 -0.15 -5.23 18.45
CA LEU A 279 -1.37 -6.04 18.46
C LEU A 279 -1.21 -7.29 19.32
N ALA A 280 -0.10 -8.02 19.18
CA ALA A 280 0.21 -9.20 19.99
C ALA A 280 0.29 -8.87 21.48
N HIS A 281 0.95 -7.76 21.85
CA HIS A 281 1.01 -7.28 23.24
C HIS A 281 -0.38 -6.90 23.80
N LYS A 282 -1.31 -6.50 22.93
CA LYS A 282 -2.71 -6.20 23.28
C LYS A 282 -3.66 -7.39 23.12
N ASN A 283 -3.14 -8.60 22.87
CA ASN A 283 -3.90 -9.83 22.61
C ASN A 283 -4.84 -9.76 21.39
N LEU A 284 -4.52 -8.93 20.39
CA LEU A 284 -5.24 -8.81 19.11
C LEU A 284 -4.52 -9.57 17.99
N GLY A 285 -5.27 -10.21 17.08
CA GLY A 285 -4.74 -10.90 15.89
C GLY A 285 -5.19 -12.35 15.74
N SER A 286 -4.84 -12.97 14.61
CA SER A 286 -5.29 -14.32 14.23
C SER A 286 -4.73 -15.45 15.11
N SER A 287 -3.64 -15.20 15.82
CA SER A 287 -2.99 -16.15 16.74
C SER A 287 -3.33 -15.89 18.22
N THR A 288 -4.27 -14.98 18.51
CA THR A 288 -4.64 -14.57 19.88
C THR A 288 -6.15 -14.68 20.12
N SER A 289 -6.59 -14.36 21.34
CA SER A 289 -7.98 -14.49 21.80
C SER A 289 -9.00 -13.65 21.02
N PHE A 290 -8.57 -12.65 20.25
CA PHE A 290 -9.43 -11.71 19.53
C PHE A 290 -8.96 -11.51 18.08
N PRO A 291 -9.46 -12.34 17.13
CA PRO A 291 -9.10 -12.22 15.72
C PRO A 291 -9.68 -10.93 15.10
N ILE A 292 -8.87 -10.30 14.25
CA ILE A 292 -9.30 -9.20 13.39
C ILE A 292 -9.62 -9.77 12.00
N GLU A 293 -10.88 -9.70 11.61
CA GLU A 293 -11.39 -10.01 10.28
C GLU A 293 -11.47 -8.74 9.42
N LEU A 294 -11.41 -8.88 8.09
CA LEU A 294 -11.49 -7.72 7.20
C LEU A 294 -12.89 -7.14 7.16
N ILE A 295 -13.88 -8.03 7.04
CA ILE A 295 -15.28 -7.67 6.87
C ILE A 295 -16.16 -8.48 7.82
N SER A 296 -17.22 -7.88 8.33
CA SER A 296 -18.26 -8.61 9.05
C SER A 296 -18.98 -9.61 8.12
N PRO A 297 -19.28 -10.85 8.56
CA PRO A 297 -20.11 -11.76 7.79
C PRO A 297 -21.51 -11.16 7.61
N PRO A 298 -22.26 -11.58 6.56
CA PRO A 298 -23.65 -11.15 6.38
C PRO A 298 -24.47 -11.49 7.63
N PRO A 299 -25.51 -10.70 7.96
CA PRO A 299 -26.32 -10.88 9.17
C PRO A 299 -26.97 -12.27 9.32
N ASN A 300 -26.99 -13.07 8.26
CA ASN A 300 -27.63 -14.39 8.23
C ASN A 300 -26.71 -15.55 8.66
N PHE A 301 -25.43 -15.31 8.97
CA PHE A 301 -24.48 -16.39 9.33
C PHE A 301 -24.32 -16.53 10.86
N GLY A 302 -25.17 -17.39 11.45
CA GLY A 302 -24.91 -18.10 12.71
C GLY A 302 -25.11 -17.31 14.02
N PRO A 303 -25.21 -18.00 15.18
CA PRO A 303 -25.36 -17.34 16.47
C PRO A 303 -24.13 -16.49 16.81
N TYR A 304 -24.36 -15.41 17.57
CA TYR A 304 -23.39 -14.40 18.06
C TYR A 304 -22.22 -14.94 18.92
N SER A 305 -21.89 -16.23 18.85
CA SER A 305 -21.00 -16.91 19.80
C SER A 305 -19.51 -16.88 19.44
N ASP A 306 -19.13 -16.42 18.24
CA ASP A 306 -17.72 -16.32 17.83
C ASP A 306 -17.26 -14.85 17.90
N VAL A 307 -16.49 -14.51 18.93
CA VAL A 307 -16.02 -13.15 19.21
C VAL A 307 -14.99 -12.72 18.17
N ARG A 308 -15.35 -11.78 17.28
CA ARG A 308 -14.44 -11.24 16.24
C ARG A 308 -14.51 -9.73 16.15
N SER A 309 -13.36 -9.08 16.00
CA SER A 309 -13.24 -7.68 15.60
C SER A 309 -13.20 -7.57 14.07
N TYR A 310 -13.79 -6.51 13.50
CA TYR A 310 -13.83 -6.31 12.05
C TYR A 310 -13.16 -4.98 11.67
N ALA A 311 -12.24 -5.00 10.71
CA ALA A 311 -11.69 -3.76 10.14
C ALA A 311 -12.81 -2.94 9.47
N PHE A 312 -13.70 -3.60 8.74
CA PHE A 312 -14.90 -2.99 8.19
C PHE A 312 -16.14 -3.74 8.66
N ASP A 313 -16.89 -3.14 9.60
CA ASP A 313 -18.19 -3.66 10.04
C ASP A 313 -19.31 -3.08 9.16
N PHE A 314 -19.90 -3.92 8.32
CA PHE A 314 -20.97 -3.55 7.39
C PHE A 314 -22.35 -3.97 7.89
N ARG A 315 -22.48 -4.52 9.11
CA ARG A 315 -23.78 -4.95 9.67
C ARG A 315 -24.71 -3.78 10.03
N GLN A 316 -24.21 -2.55 10.00
CA GLN A 316 -24.95 -1.34 10.38
C GLN A 316 -25.47 -0.52 9.18
N ASN A 317 -25.39 -1.07 7.97
CA ASN A 317 -26.05 -0.53 6.77
C ASN A 317 -27.19 -1.43 6.31
#